data_AF-A0A6P1RB77-F1
#
_entry.id   AF-A0A6P1RB77-F1
#
_cell.length_a   1.000
_cell.length_b   1.000
_cell.length_c   1.000
_cell.angle_alpha   90.00
_cell.angle_beta   90.00
_cell.angle_gamma   90.00
#
_symmetry.space_group_name_H-M   'P 1'
#
loop_
_entity.id
_entity.type
_entity.pdbx_description
1 polymer ?
#
loop_
_entity_poly.entity_id
_entity_poly.type
_entity_poly.pdbx_seq_one_letter_code
_entity_poly.pdbx_strand_id
1 'polypeptide(L)' 'MDLTEIERAFLKQLTSEPWISTPLFDHELVARLVELGLIDAIPQTSGETEYRITAEGRMALSG' A
#
# COMPACT_ATOMS: atom_id res chain seq x y z
N MET A 1 -3.10 -15.50 -4.57
CA MET A 1 -1.80 -14.84 -4.37
C MET A 1 -1.48 -14.90 -2.90
N ASP A 2 -0.27 -15.31 -2.54
CA ASP A 2 0.16 -15.30 -1.15
C ASP A 2 0.80 -13.95 -0.79
N LEU A 3 0.05 -13.18 -0.01
CA LEU A 3 0.55 -11.99 0.67
C LEU A 3 1.29 -12.43 1.93
N THR A 4 2.44 -11.83 2.19
CA THR A 4 3.15 -11.96 3.46
C THR A 4 2.33 -11.36 4.60
N GLU A 5 2.66 -11.72 5.83
CA GLU A 5 2.01 -11.15 7.02
C GLU A 5 2.16 -9.62 7.07
N ILE A 6 3.34 -9.11 6.70
CA ILE A 6 3.64 -7.67 6.67
C ILE A 6 2.79 -6.95 5.62
N GLU A 7 2.67 -7.51 4.41
CA GLU A 7 1.83 -6.95 3.35
C GLU A 7 0.35 -6.94 3.73
N ARG A 8 -0.16 -8.03 4.33
CA ARG A 8 -1.54 -8.06 4.83
C ARG A 8 -1.76 -7.03 5.93
N ALA A 9 -0.81 -6.88 6.85
CA ALA A 9 -0.89 -5.89 7.92
C ALA A 9 -0.92 -4.47 7.35
N PHE A 10 -0.08 -4.17 6.36
CA PHE A 10 -0.04 -2.88 5.68
C PHE A 10 -1.34 -2.58 4.92
N LEU A 11 -1.84 -3.53 4.11
CA LEU A 11 -3.14 -3.37 3.44
C LEU A 11 -4.26 -3.15 4.46
N LYS A 12 -4.27 -3.89 5.56
CA LYS A 12 -5.28 -3.73 6.62
C LYS A 12 -5.21 -2.33 7.24
N GLN A 13 -4.02 -1.78 7.48
CA GLN A 13 -3.88 -0.39 7.94
C GLN A 13 -4.50 0.60 6.94
N LEU A 14 -4.24 0.43 5.64
CA LEU A 14 -4.79 1.29 4.59
C LEU A 14 -6.31 1.21 4.44
N THR A 15 -6.98 0.19 5.01
CA THR A 15 -8.45 0.14 5.01
C THR A 15 -9.08 1.21 5.90
N SER A 16 -8.36 1.66 6.94
CA SER A 16 -8.79 2.69 7.88
C SER A 16 -8.57 4.09 7.32
N GLU A 17 -7.36 4.38 6.86
CA GLU A 17 -6.97 5.68 6.32
C GLU A 17 -5.81 5.55 5.32
N PRO A 18 -5.69 6.48 4.35
CA PRO A 18 -4.50 6.60 3.51
C PRO A 18 -3.23 6.79 4.36
N TRP A 19 -2.11 6.27 3.89
CA TRP A 19 -0.83 6.41 4.59
C TRP A 19 0.16 7.21 3.74
N ILE A 20 0.83 8.18 4.36
CA ILE A 20 1.86 9.00 3.70
C ILE A 20 3.22 8.52 4.16
N SER A 21 4.08 8.12 3.21
CA SER A 21 5.43 7.69 3.53
C SER A 21 6.30 8.85 3.97
N THR A 22 7.22 8.59 4.89
CA THR A 22 8.32 9.51 5.14
C THR A 22 9.31 9.46 3.96
N PRO A 23 10.11 10.52 3.72
CA PRO A 23 11.05 10.55 2.60
C PRO A 23 12.14 9.47 2.61
N LEU A 24 12.36 8.81 3.76
CA LEU A 24 13.38 7.77 3.95
C LEU A 24 12.78 6.36 4.00
N PHE A 25 11.49 6.23 3.68
CA PHE A 25 10.81 4.94 3.75
C PHE A 25 11.34 4.00 2.65
N ASP A 26 11.52 2.73 3.01
CA ASP A 26 11.91 1.70 2.07
C ASP A 26 10.68 1.25 1.26
N HIS A 27 10.68 1.61 -0.01
CA HIS A 27 9.56 1.38 -0.91
C HIS A 27 9.51 -0.04 -1.47
N GLU A 28 10.46 -0.93 -1.20
CA GLU A 28 10.46 -2.29 -1.78
C GLU A 28 9.20 -3.09 -1.45
N LEU A 29 8.74 -3.05 -0.18
CA LEU A 29 7.50 -3.72 0.26
C LEU A 29 6.28 -3.20 -0.52
N VAL A 30 6.26 -1.89 -0.75
CA VAL A 30 5.10 -1.18 -1.28
C VAL A 30 5.09 -1.21 -2.81
N ALA A 31 6.26 -1.26 -3.43
CA ALA A 31 6.44 -1.45 -4.87
C ALA A 31 5.75 -2.72 -5.35
N ARG A 32 5.94 -3.85 -4.64
CA ARG A 32 5.23 -5.09 -4.98
C ARG A 32 3.71 -4.92 -4.89
N LEU A 33 3.19 -4.29 -3.85
CA LEU A 33 1.74 -4.06 -3.72
C LEU A 33 1.17 -3.14 -4.80
N VAL A 34 1.96 -2.16 -5.26
CA VAL A 34 1.60 -1.28 -6.39
C VAL A 34 1.62 -2.07 -7.70
N GLU A 35 2.65 -2.87 -7.96
CA GLU A 35 2.76 -3.72 -9.17
C GLU A 35 1.60 -4.71 -9.28
N LEU A 36 1.10 -5.17 -8.13
CA LEU A 36 -0.05 -6.06 -8.04
C LEU A 36 -1.40 -5.34 -8.12
N GLY A 37 -1.40 -4.01 -8.21
CA GLY A 37 -2.61 -3.19 -8.26
C GLY A 37 -3.43 -3.22 -6.97
N LEU A 38 -2.84 -3.59 -5.84
CA LEU A 38 -3.52 -3.68 -4.54
C LEU A 38 -3.57 -2.33 -3.82
N ILE A 39 -2.66 -1.42 -4.18
CA ILE A 39 -2.61 -0.05 -3.69
C ILE A 39 -2.22 0.91 -4.81
N ASP A 40 -2.70 2.14 -4.72
CA ASP A 40 -2.24 3.26 -5.51
C ASP A 40 -1.10 3.98 -4.79
N ALA A 41 -0.10 4.42 -5.54
CA ALA A 41 0.98 5.29 -5.09
C ALA A 41 0.81 6.68 -5.73
N ILE A 42 0.54 7.70 -4.91
CA ILE A 42 0.27 9.06 -5.36
C ILE A 42 1.40 9.97 -4.87
N PRO A 43 2.36 10.32 -5.75
CA PRO A 43 3.44 11.22 -5.41
C PRO A 43 2.91 12.60 -5.04
N GLN A 44 3.43 13.18 -3.97
CA GLN A 44 3.10 14.52 -3.49
C GLN A 44 4.15 15.53 -3.91
N THR A 45 3.76 16.81 -4.02
CA THR A 45 4.65 17.91 -4.41
C THR A 45 5.80 18.15 -3.43
N SER A 46 5.67 17.68 -2.19
CA SER A 46 6.65 17.71 -1.10
C SER A 46 7.70 16.59 -1.16
N GLY A 47 7.57 15.64 -2.09
CA GLY A 47 8.45 14.47 -2.21
C GLY A 47 8.00 13.25 -1.39
N GLU A 48 6.90 13.37 -0.65
CA GLU A 48 6.24 12.23 0.00
C GLU A 48 5.40 11.43 -1.01
N THR A 49 5.00 10.21 -0.66
CA THR A 49 4.05 9.42 -1.45
C THR A 49 2.89 9.02 -0.57
N GLU A 50 1.67 9.32 -1.02
CA GLU A 50 0.44 8.86 -0.40
C GLU A 50 0.04 7.51 -1.00
N TYR A 51 -0.17 6.52 -0.13
CA TYR A 51 -0.63 5.19 -0.50
C TYR A 51 -2.09 5.00 -0.13
N ARG A 52 -2.87 4.49 -1.08
CA ARG A 52 -4.31 4.21 -0.90
C ARG A 52 -4.62 2.79 -1.32
N ILE A 53 -5.44 2.09 -0.54
CA ILE A 53 -5.88 0.74 -0.92
C ILE A 53 -6.89 0.78 -2.07
N THR A 54 -6.71 -0.07 -3.07
CA THR A 54 -7.64 -0.23 -4.20
C THR A 54 -8.82 -1.14 -3.84
N ALA A 55 -9.76 -1.30 -4.76
CA ALA A 55 -10.84 -2.27 -4.59
C ALA A 55 -10.27 -3.71 -4.55
N GLU A 56 -9.30 -4.00 -5.41
CA GLU A 56 -8.57 -5.26 -5.51
C GLU A 56 -7.82 -5.57 -4.21
N GLY A 57 -7.14 -4.56 -3.63
CA GLY A 57 -6.49 -4.68 -2.32
C GLY A 57 -7.46 -5.06 -1.20
N ARG A 58 -8.66 -4.48 -1.18
CA ARG A 58 -9.70 -4.82 -0.20
C ARG A 58 -10.22 -6.25 -0.40
N MET A 59 -10.40 -6.69 -1.65
CA MET A 59 -10.79 -8.08 -1.93
C MET A 59 -9.71 -9.07 -1.50
N ALA A 60 -8.43 -8.74 -1.71
CA ALA A 60 -7.30 -9.59 -1.34
C ALA A 60 -7.18 -9.84 0.18
N LEU A 61 -7.76 -8.96 1.02
CA LEU A 61 -7.86 -9.15 2.47
C LEU A 61 -9.01 -10.07 2.91
N SER A 62 -9.98 -10.32 2.02
CA SER A 62 -11.19 -11.11 2.31
C SER A 62 -11.06 -12.57 1.88
N GLY A 63 -9.94 -12.95 1.27
CA GLY A 63 -9.65 -14.29 0.73
C GLY A 63 -8.72 -15.13 1.58
#